data_AF-A0A0S7XXA6-F1
#
_entry.id   AF-A0A0S7XXA6-F1
#
_cell.length_a   1.000
_cell.length_b   1.000
_cell.length_c   1.000
_cell.angle_alpha   90.00
_cell.angle_beta   90.00
_cell.angle_gamma   90.00
#
_symmetry.space_group_name_H-M   'P 1'
#
loop_
_entity.id
_entity.type
_entity.pdbx_description
1 polymer ?
#
loop_
_entity_poly.entity_id
_entity_poly.type
_entity_poly.pdbx_seq_one_letter_code
_entity_poly.pdbx_strand_id
1 'polypeptide(L)'
;MRIFIVLLTVLFFAVICPPSLAKSVVSKAVQAEPSKQIILYAEPDLRANVVAKLDVLQHLVPIYRKESWLKVGNPADGQVGWIDINQYRQLMTKLYKPETKSVFIRSISETGKSPKREVIAYENGKQLDKKQAEELLKNMQRQQLIMERRIEQMQNEMNKMFTNLMKEFPIPSM
;
A
#
# COMPACT_ATOMS: atom_id res chain seq x y z
N MET A 1 -39.91 49.99 -41.02
CA MET A 1 -41.33 49.65 -40.74
C MET A 1 -41.37 48.23 -40.20
N ARG A 2 -41.85 47.89 -39.01
CA ARG A 2 -42.61 48.59 -37.97
C ARG A 2 -42.12 48.13 -36.60
N ILE A 3 -42.02 49.10 -35.72
CA ILE A 3 -41.76 49.03 -34.28
C ILE A 3 -43.04 48.52 -33.59
N PHE A 4 -42.93 47.61 -32.64
CA PHE A 4 -43.95 47.42 -31.61
C PHE A 4 -43.29 47.48 -30.23
N ILE A 5 -43.52 48.63 -29.61
CA ILE A 5 -43.27 48.94 -28.21
C ILE A 5 -44.49 48.45 -27.43
N VAL A 6 -44.29 47.63 -26.40
CA VAL A 6 -45.26 47.49 -25.32
C VAL A 6 -44.51 47.58 -23.99
N LEU A 7 -44.65 48.75 -23.38
CA LEU A 7 -44.48 49.02 -21.96
C LEU A 7 -45.39 48.11 -21.14
N LEU A 8 -44.90 47.49 -20.06
CA LEU A 8 -45.72 47.32 -18.85
C LEU A 8 -44.90 47.02 -17.59
N THR A 9 -44.82 48.05 -16.74
CA THR A 9 -44.88 48.06 -15.27
C THR A 9 -44.05 47.07 -14.44
N VAL A 10 -42.99 47.66 -13.87
CA VAL A 10 -42.47 47.54 -12.50
C VAL A 10 -43.43 46.87 -11.49
N LEU A 11 -42.94 45.83 -10.81
CA LEU A 11 -43.35 45.51 -9.44
C LEU A 11 -42.13 44.98 -8.67
N PHE A 12 -41.48 45.91 -7.96
CA PHE A 12 -40.34 45.67 -7.09
C PHE A 12 -40.87 45.16 -5.74
N PHE A 13 -40.97 43.84 -5.55
CA PHE A 13 -41.13 43.28 -4.22
C PHE A 13 -39.75 43.13 -3.58
N ALA A 14 -39.41 44.10 -2.73
CA ALA A 14 -38.28 44.01 -1.81
C ALA A 14 -38.62 42.95 -0.74
N VAL A 15 -38.22 41.70 -0.99
CA VAL A 15 -38.21 40.65 0.03
C VAL A 15 -37.02 40.92 0.94
N ILE A 16 -37.30 41.45 2.12
CA ILE A 16 -36.37 41.58 3.24
C ILE A 16 -36.06 40.15 3.72
N CYS A 17 -34.96 39.59 3.22
CA CYS A 17 -34.42 38.31 3.71
C CYS A 17 -33.58 38.60 4.96
N PRO A 18 -33.96 38.10 6.15
CA PRO A 18 -33.11 38.23 7.32
C PRO A 18 -31.80 37.45 7.11
N PRO A 19 -30.63 37.97 7.53
CA PRO A 19 -29.38 37.23 7.45
C PRO A 19 -29.42 36.09 8.46
N SER A 20 -29.94 34.94 8.05
CA SER A 20 -29.76 33.69 8.75
C SER A 20 -28.26 33.38 8.76
N LEU A 21 -27.65 33.45 9.95
CA LEU A 21 -26.33 32.93 10.27
C LEU A 21 -26.19 31.48 9.77
N ALA A 22 -25.77 31.33 8.52
CA ALA A 22 -25.35 30.06 7.96
C ALA A 22 -24.02 29.71 8.64
N LYS A 23 -24.11 28.96 9.75
CA LYS A 23 -22.97 28.20 10.27
C LYS A 23 -22.52 27.30 9.12
N SER A 24 -21.43 27.66 8.45
CA SER A 24 -20.78 26.78 7.51
C SER A 24 -20.28 25.58 8.31
N VAL A 25 -21.06 24.51 8.31
CA VAL A 25 -20.57 23.20 8.71
C VAL A 25 -19.53 22.88 7.64
N VAL A 26 -18.26 23.13 7.98
CA VAL A 26 -17.12 22.60 7.23
C VAL A 26 -17.23 21.10 7.38
N SER A 27 -17.98 20.48 6.47
CA SER A 27 -18.00 19.03 6.28
C SER A 27 -16.57 18.66 5.96
N LYS A 28 -15.86 18.21 6.99
CA LYS A 28 -14.55 17.59 6.89
C LYS A 28 -14.77 16.44 5.93
N ALA A 29 -14.40 16.61 4.67
CA ALA A 29 -14.38 15.55 3.69
C ALA A 29 -13.41 14.52 4.25
N VAL A 30 -13.96 13.49 4.90
CA VAL A 30 -13.22 12.29 5.26
C VAL A 30 -12.72 11.78 3.93
N GLN A 31 -11.43 11.96 3.68
CA GLN A 31 -10.77 11.38 2.52
C GLN A 31 -11.03 9.88 2.63
N ALA A 32 -11.92 9.37 1.78
CA ALA A 32 -12.23 7.96 1.73
C ALA A 32 -10.92 7.24 1.44
N GLU A 33 -10.45 6.46 2.40
CA GLU A 33 -9.32 5.55 2.20
C GLU A 33 -9.56 4.78 0.90
N PRO A 34 -8.58 4.74 -0.02
CA PRO A 34 -8.76 4.07 -1.30
C PRO A 34 -9.20 2.64 -1.01
N SER A 35 -10.41 2.28 -1.47
CA SER A 35 -10.99 0.98 -1.18
C SER A 35 -9.99 -0.09 -1.61
N LYS A 36 -9.48 -0.88 -0.65
CA LYS A 36 -8.56 -2.00 -0.85
C LYS A 36 -9.26 -3.19 -1.51
N GLN A 37 -10.23 -2.92 -2.36
CA GLN A 37 -11.17 -3.88 -2.90
C GLN A 37 -11.00 -3.99 -4.40
N ILE A 38 -10.97 -5.22 -4.89
CA ILE A 38 -11.07 -5.56 -6.29
C ILE A 38 -12.54 -5.83 -6.60
N ILE A 39 -13.01 -5.34 -7.75
CA ILE A 39 -14.36 -5.62 -8.22
C ILE A 39 -14.30 -6.83 -9.14
N LEU A 40 -15.13 -7.83 -8.84
CA LEU A 40 -15.31 -9.02 -9.66
C LEU A 40 -16.55 -8.81 -10.53
N TYR A 41 -16.39 -8.88 -11.84
CA TYR A 41 -17.45 -8.66 -12.83
C TYR A 41 -17.92 -9.98 -13.46
N ALA A 42 -19.18 -10.05 -13.89
CA ALA A 42 -19.71 -11.23 -14.56
C ALA A 42 -19.09 -11.46 -15.95
N GLU A 43 -18.69 -10.36 -16.61
CA GLU A 43 -18.12 -10.33 -17.95
C GLU A 43 -16.89 -9.39 -17.98
N PRO A 44 -16.01 -9.50 -18.99
CA PRO A 44 -14.84 -8.63 -19.14
C PRO A 44 -15.23 -7.24 -19.67
N ASP A 45 -16.12 -6.55 -18.94
CA ASP A 45 -16.59 -5.18 -19.19
C ASP A 45 -16.82 -4.46 -17.85
N LEU A 46 -16.38 -3.20 -17.76
CA LEU A 46 -16.58 -2.36 -16.57
C LEU A 46 -18.05 -2.00 -16.34
N ARG A 47 -18.90 -2.16 -17.36
CA ARG A 47 -20.36 -1.98 -17.28
C ARG A 47 -21.11 -3.27 -16.94
N ALA A 48 -20.42 -4.40 -16.87
CA ALA A 48 -21.03 -5.67 -16.52
C ALA A 48 -21.50 -5.68 -15.05
N ASN A 49 -22.41 -6.61 -14.74
CA ASN A 49 -22.87 -6.81 -13.38
C ASN A 49 -21.71 -7.16 -12.45
N VAL A 50 -21.67 -6.50 -11.29
CA VAL A 50 -20.71 -6.81 -10.23
C VAL A 50 -21.16 -8.08 -9.52
N VAL A 51 -20.32 -9.12 -9.58
CA VAL A 51 -20.49 -10.39 -8.88
C VAL A 51 -20.13 -10.21 -7.41
N ALA A 52 -18.99 -9.59 -7.13
CA ALA A 52 -18.48 -9.41 -5.78
C ALA A 52 -17.49 -8.25 -5.66
N LYS A 53 -17.22 -7.84 -4.42
CA LYS A 53 -16.10 -6.98 -4.05
C LYS A 53 -15.20 -7.76 -3.10
N LEU A 54 -13.97 -8.00 -3.52
CA LEU A 54 -13.02 -8.86 -2.83
C LEU A 54 -11.90 -8.03 -2.24
N ASP A 55 -11.29 -8.48 -1.15
CA ASP A 55 -10.06 -7.83 -0.65
C ASP A 55 -8.94 -8.03 -1.68
N VAL A 56 -8.15 -6.99 -1.92
CA VAL A 56 -7.02 -7.01 -2.85
C VAL A 56 -5.92 -8.02 -2.49
N LEU A 57 -5.79 -8.35 -1.20
CA LEU A 57 -4.85 -9.34 -0.69
C LEU A 57 -5.45 -10.75 -0.65
N GLN A 58 -6.72 -10.90 -1.00
CA GLN A 58 -7.36 -12.20 -1.06
C GLN A 58 -6.71 -13.07 -2.14
N HIS A 59 -6.46 -14.34 -1.80
CA HIS A 59 -5.89 -15.28 -2.76
C HIS A 59 -6.93 -15.62 -3.84
N LEU A 60 -6.58 -15.36 -5.09
CA LEU A 60 -7.41 -15.64 -6.26
C LEU A 60 -6.66 -16.56 -7.21
N VAL A 61 -7.38 -17.54 -7.76
CA VAL A 61 -6.84 -18.51 -8.72
C VAL A 61 -7.13 -18.00 -10.13
N PRO A 62 -6.11 -17.66 -10.94
CA PRO A 62 -6.33 -17.29 -12.33
C PRO A 62 -6.78 -18.50 -13.15
N ILE A 63 -7.81 -18.32 -13.98
CA ILE A 63 -8.39 -19.38 -14.81
C ILE A 63 -8.11 -19.11 -16.29
N TYR A 64 -8.39 -17.90 -16.76
CA TYR A 64 -8.28 -17.54 -18.16
C TYR A 64 -8.00 -16.05 -18.33
N ARG A 65 -7.26 -15.66 -19.36
CA ARG A 65 -6.97 -14.26 -19.65
C ARG A 65 -7.53 -13.86 -21.01
N LYS A 66 -8.17 -12.70 -21.07
CA LYS A 66 -8.63 -12.04 -22.29
C LYS A 66 -8.18 -10.58 -22.27
N GLU A 67 -7.15 -10.26 -23.05
CA GLU A 67 -6.60 -8.89 -23.14
C GLU A 67 -6.23 -8.29 -21.76
N SER A 68 -6.94 -7.22 -21.35
CA SER A 68 -6.80 -6.51 -20.07
C SER A 68 -7.62 -7.12 -18.94
N TRP A 69 -8.28 -8.25 -19.19
CA TRP A 69 -9.15 -8.93 -18.23
C TRP A 69 -8.61 -10.29 -17.83
N LEU A 70 -8.78 -10.62 -16.55
CA LEU A 70 -8.41 -11.90 -16.00
C LEU A 70 -9.64 -12.54 -15.35
N LYS A 71 -10.01 -13.72 -15.82
CA LYS A 71 -11.00 -14.56 -15.17
C LYS A 71 -10.35 -15.25 -14.00
N VAL A 72 -10.91 -15.08 -12.81
CA VAL A 72 -10.38 -15.59 -11.55
C VAL A 72 -11.47 -16.33 -10.78
N GLY A 73 -11.05 -17.33 -10.01
CA GLY A 73 -11.89 -18.02 -9.04
C GLY A 73 -11.42 -17.71 -7.62
N ASN A 74 -12.36 -17.51 -6.70
CA ASN A 74 -12.09 -17.46 -5.27
C ASN A 74 -12.19 -18.87 -4.68
N PRO A 75 -11.09 -19.46 -4.18
CA PRO A 75 -11.13 -20.81 -3.62
C PRO A 75 -11.91 -20.90 -2.29
N ALA A 76 -12.17 -19.77 -1.61
CA ALA A 76 -12.86 -19.78 -0.33
C ALA A 76 -14.38 -20.02 -0.47
N ASP A 77 -15.01 -19.52 -1.53
CA ASP A 77 -16.46 -19.61 -1.75
C ASP A 77 -16.85 -20.14 -3.14
N GLY A 78 -15.88 -20.42 -4.00
CA GLY A 78 -16.10 -20.92 -5.35
C GLY A 78 -16.59 -19.87 -6.35
N GLN A 79 -16.67 -18.59 -5.99
CA GLN A 79 -17.12 -17.55 -6.91
C GLN A 79 -16.13 -17.34 -8.05
N VAL A 80 -16.67 -17.13 -9.25
CA VAL A 80 -15.87 -16.92 -10.46
C VAL A 80 -16.34 -15.65 -11.16
N GLY A 81 -15.38 -14.86 -11.64
CA GLY A 81 -15.68 -13.68 -12.45
C GLY A 81 -14.42 -13.06 -13.04
N TRP A 82 -14.55 -11.86 -13.56
CA TRP A 82 -13.51 -11.12 -14.27
C TRP A 82 -13.02 -9.96 -13.44
N ILE A 83 -11.71 -9.75 -13.44
CA ILE A 83 -11.07 -8.56 -12.88
C ILE A 83 -10.34 -7.80 -13.98
N ASP A 84 -10.38 -6.48 -13.91
CA ASP A 84 -9.57 -5.62 -14.77
C ASP A 84 -8.13 -5.59 -14.24
N ILE A 85 -7.18 -5.99 -15.09
CA ILE A 85 -5.77 -6.12 -14.73
C ILE A 85 -5.16 -4.74 -14.42
N ASN A 86 -5.62 -3.68 -15.08
CA ASN A 86 -5.08 -2.34 -14.89
C ASN A 86 -5.52 -1.77 -13.54
N GLN A 87 -6.79 -1.94 -13.18
CA GLN A 87 -7.35 -1.61 -11.87
C GLN A 87 -6.61 -2.38 -10.77
N TYR A 88 -6.46 -3.69 -10.94
CA TYR A 88 -5.73 -4.52 -9.98
C TYR A 88 -4.28 -4.04 -9.81
N ARG A 89 -3.56 -3.77 -10.89
CA ARG A 89 -2.19 -3.27 -10.84
C ARG A 89 -2.10 -1.93 -10.11
N GLN A 90 -3.00 -0.99 -10.40
CA GLN A 90 -3.03 0.31 -9.73
C GLN A 90 -3.28 0.17 -8.22
N LEU A 91 -4.17 -0.74 -7.82
CA LEU A 91 -4.42 -1.05 -6.41
C LEU A 91 -3.16 -1.64 -5.76
N MET A 92 -2.53 -2.61 -6.40
CA MET A 92 -1.29 -3.24 -5.92
C MET A 92 -0.15 -2.24 -5.81
N THR A 93 0.05 -1.34 -6.78
CA THR A 93 1.10 -0.30 -6.70
C THR A 93 0.85 0.68 -5.56
N LYS A 94 -0.41 1.00 -5.24
CA LYS A 94 -0.74 1.86 -4.11
C LYS A 94 -0.45 1.18 -2.76
N LEU A 95 -0.65 -0.13 -2.66
CA LEU A 95 -0.41 -0.93 -1.45
C LEU A 95 1.06 -1.25 -1.26
N TYR A 96 1.72 -1.69 -2.32
CA TYR A 96 3.13 -2.05 -2.37
C TYR A 96 3.95 -0.88 -2.90
N LYS A 97 3.83 0.30 -2.28
CA LYS A 97 4.86 1.32 -2.47
C LYS A 97 6.12 0.78 -1.78
N PRO A 98 7.19 0.44 -2.50
CA PRO A 98 8.41 0.01 -1.84
C PRO A 98 8.92 1.19 -1.00
N GLU A 99 8.85 1.06 0.32
CA GLU A 99 9.50 2.02 1.22
C GLU A 99 11.00 1.83 1.09
N THR A 100 11.64 2.62 0.23
CA THR A 100 13.10 2.58 0.10
C THR A 100 13.69 3.36 1.25
N LYS A 101 14.32 2.65 2.19
CA LYS A 101 15.09 3.23 3.30
C LYS A 101 16.57 2.98 3.05
N SER A 102 17.38 4.03 3.09
CA SER A 102 18.84 3.93 2.98
C SER A 102 19.49 4.65 4.14
N VAL A 103 20.56 4.07 4.69
CA VAL A 103 21.30 4.62 5.82
C VAL A 103 22.77 4.68 5.45
N PHE A 104 23.35 5.87 5.56
CA PHE A 104 24.75 6.17 5.37
C PHE A 104 25.35 6.57 6.72
N ILE A 105 26.43 5.90 7.11
CA ILE A 105 27.17 6.21 8.33
C ILE A 105 28.50 6.81 7.89
N ARG A 106 28.73 8.08 8.22
CA ARG A 106 30.00 8.76 7.97
C ARG A 106 30.77 8.92 9.27
N SER A 107 32.05 8.59 9.24
CA SER A 107 32.99 8.93 10.32
C SER A 107 33.88 10.08 9.84
N ILE A 108 33.88 11.18 10.57
CA ILE A 108 34.75 12.33 10.28
C ILE A 108 35.81 12.38 11.37
N SER A 109 37.05 12.05 11.00
CA SER A 109 38.23 12.20 11.86
C SER A 109 38.96 13.49 11.50
N GLU A 110 38.94 14.46 12.41
CA GLU A 110 39.82 15.63 12.37
C GLU A 110 41.10 15.32 13.15
N THR A 111 42.27 15.67 12.59
CA THR A 111 43.56 15.49 13.26
C THR A 111 43.53 16.14 14.64
N GLY A 112 43.77 15.35 15.70
CA GLY A 112 43.78 15.84 17.09
C GLY A 112 42.42 15.84 17.80
N LYS A 113 41.34 15.35 17.19
CA LYS A 113 40.03 15.16 17.85
C LYS A 113 39.54 13.72 17.72
N SER A 114 38.69 13.31 18.65
CA SER A 114 37.98 12.03 18.55
C SER A 114 37.07 12.02 17.32
N PRO A 115 36.98 10.88 16.60
CA PRO A 115 36.15 10.79 15.40
C PRO A 115 34.69 11.07 15.73
N LYS A 116 34.07 11.98 14.97
CA LYS A 116 32.64 12.25 15.07
C LYS A 116 31.89 11.36 14.09
N ARG A 117 30.93 10.59 14.62
CA ARG A 117 30.02 9.77 13.83
C ARG A 117 28.80 10.60 13.45
N GLU A 118 28.52 10.65 12.15
CA GLU A 118 27.32 11.24 11.60
C GLU A 118 26.50 10.15 10.90
N VAL A 119 25.20 10.09 11.21
CA VAL A 119 24.27 9.14 10.61
C VAL A 119 23.32 9.94 9.72
N ILE A 120 23.36 9.66 8.42
CA ILE A 120 22.50 10.28 7.42
C ILE A 120 21.61 9.18 6.88
N ALA A 121 20.30 9.36 6.94
CA ALA A 121 19.37 8.39 6.40
C ALA A 121 18.40 9.05 5.42
N TYR A 122 17.89 8.27 4.47
CA TYR A 122 16.87 8.69 3.53
C TYR A 122 15.71 7.70 3.54
N GLU A 123 14.50 8.22 3.48
CA GLU A 123 13.27 7.47 3.30
C GLU A 123 12.52 8.02 2.09
N ASN A 124 12.26 7.16 1.10
CA ASN A 124 11.59 7.53 -0.15
C ASN A 124 12.26 8.74 -0.85
N GLY A 125 13.61 8.76 -0.85
CA GLY A 125 14.41 9.82 -1.48
C GLY A 125 14.50 11.13 -0.69
N LYS A 126 13.88 11.23 0.49
CA LYS A 126 13.99 12.40 1.38
C LYS A 126 14.94 12.12 2.53
N GLN A 127 15.85 13.06 2.80
CA GLN A 127 16.74 12.96 3.95
C GLN A 127 15.93 13.08 5.25
N LEU A 128 16.15 12.14 6.17
CA LEU A 128 15.56 12.13 7.50
C LEU A 128 16.29 13.11 8.43
N ASP A 129 15.59 13.62 9.44
CA ASP A 129 16.26 14.37 10.50
C ASP A 129 17.21 13.46 11.31
N LYS A 130 18.13 14.07 12.07
CA LYS A 130 19.15 13.32 12.81
C LYS A 130 18.55 12.30 13.78
N LYS A 131 17.46 12.64 14.47
CA LYS A 131 16.80 11.76 15.44
C LYS A 131 16.14 10.58 14.72
N GLN A 132 15.45 10.84 13.62
CA GLN A 132 14.85 9.83 12.76
C GLN A 132 15.90 8.89 12.16
N ALA A 133 17.04 9.43 11.72
CA ALA A 133 18.15 8.64 11.17
C ALA A 133 18.79 7.72 12.22
N GLU A 134 18.99 8.21 13.45
CA GLU A 134 19.48 7.41 14.58
C GLU A 134 18.49 6.32 14.99
N GLU A 135 17.19 6.62 15.00
CA GLU A 135 16.14 5.66 15.32
C GLU A 135 16.03 4.55 14.27
N LEU A 136 16.08 4.92 12.98
CA LEU A 136 16.10 3.96 11.88
C LEU A 136 17.30 3.02 11.99
N LEU A 137 18.50 3.56 12.28
CA LEU A 137 19.70 2.76 12.49
C LEU A 137 19.53 1.77 13.67
N LYS A 138 19.01 2.22 14.81
CA LYS A 138 18.76 1.34 15.97
C LYS A 138 17.78 0.21 15.63
N ASN A 139 16.74 0.52 14.87
CA ASN A 139 15.76 -0.47 14.43
C ASN A 139 16.40 -1.51 13.49
N MET A 140 17.24 -1.09 12.55
CA MET A 140 17.99 -1.99 11.68
C MET A 140 18.93 -2.91 12.48
N GLN A 141 19.68 -2.36 13.44
CA GLN A 141 20.57 -3.15 14.30
C GLN A 141 19.78 -4.18 15.13
N ARG A 142 18.63 -3.79 15.67
CA ARG A 142 17.75 -4.72 16.41
C ARG A 142 17.26 -5.86 15.50
N GLN A 143 16.87 -5.53 14.26
CA GLN A 143 16.44 -6.53 13.30
C GLN A 143 17.56 -7.50 12.90
N GLN A 144 18.80 -7.00 12.74
CA GLN A 144 19.98 -7.85 12.49
C GLN A 144 20.20 -8.86 13.61
N LEU A 145 20.16 -8.43 14.87
CA LEU A 145 20.32 -9.33 16.02
C LEU A 145 19.21 -10.40 16.09
N ILE A 146 17.97 -10.03 15.77
CA ILE A 146 16.86 -10.99 15.70
C ILE A 146 17.09 -12.00 14.57
N MET A 147 17.56 -11.53 13.42
CA MET A 147 17.87 -12.38 12.27
C MET A 147 19.01 -13.35 12.58
N GLU A 148 20.10 -12.89 13.18
CA GLU A 148 21.23 -13.73 13.59
C GLU A 148 20.78 -14.87 14.51
N ARG A 149 20.01 -14.55 15.56
CA ARG A 149 19.43 -15.58 16.44
C ARG A 149 18.56 -16.58 15.70
N ARG A 150 17.79 -16.11 14.72
CA ARG A 150 16.93 -16.98 13.91
C ARG A 150 17.75 -17.90 13.00
N ILE A 151 18.84 -17.40 12.43
CA ILE A 151 19.77 -18.19 11.63
C ILE A 151 20.45 -19.24 12.50
N GLU A 152 20.90 -18.89 13.71
CA GLU A 152 21.48 -19.83 14.66
C GLU A 152 20.49 -20.95 15.03
N GLN A 153 19.24 -20.58 15.33
CA GLN A 153 18.17 -21.55 15.61
C GLN A 153 17.95 -22.50 14.43
N MET A 154 17.85 -21.95 13.22
CA MET A 154 17.67 -22.72 11.99
C MET A 154 18.86 -23.65 11.73
N GLN A 155 20.09 -23.20 11.93
CA GLN A 155 21.29 -24.04 11.81
C GLN A 155 21.27 -25.18 12.82
N ASN A 156 20.89 -24.91 14.07
CA ASN A 156 20.75 -25.95 15.09
C ASN A 156 19.66 -26.98 14.73
N GLU A 157 18.53 -26.55 14.19
CA GLU A 157 17.46 -27.42 13.71
C GLU A 157 17.91 -28.27 12.51
N MET A 158 18.58 -27.67 11.53
CA MET A 158 19.15 -28.40 10.39
C MET A 158 20.18 -29.45 10.84
N ASN A 159 21.07 -29.10 11.78
CA ASN A 159 22.06 -30.03 12.32
C ASN A 159 21.40 -31.22 13.03
N LYS A 160 20.31 -30.99 13.78
CA LYS A 160 19.53 -32.06 14.42
C LYS A 160 18.88 -32.97 13.38
N MET A 161 18.24 -32.38 12.36
CA MET A 161 17.64 -33.16 11.26
C MET A 161 18.68 -33.99 10.53
N PHE A 162 19.84 -33.41 10.21
CA PHE A 162 20.94 -34.11 9.56
C PHE A 162 21.49 -35.25 10.42
N THR A 163 21.69 -35.00 11.73
CA THR A 163 22.12 -36.04 12.68
C THR A 163 21.12 -37.20 12.75
N ASN A 164 19.82 -36.90 12.77
CA ASN A 164 18.78 -37.92 12.80
C ASN A 164 18.77 -38.74 11.50
N LEU A 165 18.88 -38.10 10.33
CA LEU A 165 18.98 -38.78 9.04
C LEU A 165 20.20 -39.70 8.97
N MET A 166 21.37 -39.23 9.42
CA MET A 166 22.59 -40.03 9.47
C MET A 166 22.47 -41.24 10.41
N LYS A 167 21.65 -41.14 11.46
CA LYS A 167 21.37 -42.24 12.38
C LYS A 167 20.41 -43.27 11.75
N GLU A 168 19.43 -42.82 10.98
CA GLU A 168 18.44 -43.68 10.31
C GLU A 168 19.03 -44.39 9.07
N PHE A 169 19.94 -43.74 8.36
CA PHE A 169 20.60 -44.27 7.16
C PHE A 169 22.12 -44.26 7.34
N PRO A 170 22.67 -45.16 8.18
CA PRO A 170 24.11 -45.25 8.35
C PRO A 170 24.76 -45.61 7.02
N ILE A 171 25.78 -44.84 6.62
CA ILE A 171 26.56 -45.16 5.42
C ILE A 171 27.32 -46.47 5.73
N PRO A 172 27.13 -47.54 4.95
CA PRO A 172 27.85 -48.79 5.16
C PRO A 172 29.35 -48.52 5.02
N SER A 173 30.11 -48.91 6.04
CA SER A 173 31.59 -48.88 5.99
C SER A 173 32.05 -49.85 4.90
N MET A 174 32.77 -49.34 3.89
CA MET A 174 33.50 -50.16 2.93
C MET A 174 34.71 -50.83 3.58
#